data_AF-D3BG66-F1
#
_entry.id   AF-D3BG66-F1
#
_cell.length_a   1.000
_cell.length_b   1.000
_cell.length_c   1.000
_cell.angle_alpha   90.00
_cell.angle_beta   90.00
_cell.angle_gamma   90.00
#
_symmetry.space_group_name_H-M   'P 1'
#
loop_
_entity.id
_entity.type
_entity.pdbx_description
1 polymer ?
#
loop_
_entity_poly.entity_id
_entity_poly.type
_entity_poly.pdbx_seq_one_letter_code
_entity_poly.pdbx_strand_id
1 'polypeptide(L)'
;MNSNSNNNICGIHNKSLKFICYDCNVLMCSVCSPKHSGHSYDHINNIKSNINIHNNEDSTSFASNNQLNNNNAIGMKDIQRSIQTTFDSLKSKVVEYEQLQQTEQEIESKFKELHEFLVVEEHRLKKPIIDNKQQLEQQIDKQIKIMKSLNTFIVNNEPFNQIKNQIQSSFKLQNVISIQNKQSYIFSTDNKNKLSIINITDRNNIHFEQQGIDMICSCSAFNSITKVGDFIYMFGGHTTGYNKFIKYSINTKTLVSGDMKDITPSSYLSACYDGQDHIYIFDGYFKPKTDIYRYNINNSTFERYSTIEFNTDYHHLTFLFKGYIYTFTSTKKVLKFDIQNKTTVELSIPSAYNTSASVACTDGNGNIYLLSSLGLQRINIETNEIKSYDNSKINTNPDYNLIYHQSDGGQSYIYSIQGKNRNFMFSFENNKWESILQNDQSDRMFCANILYQQ
;
A
#
# COMPACT_ATOMS: atom_id res chain seq x y z
N MET A 1 87.14 -30.98 -43.83
CA MET A 1 86.75 -31.25 -42.43
C MET A 1 85.24 -31.07 -42.34
N ASN A 2 84.51 -32.18 -42.18
CA ASN A 2 83.05 -32.25 -42.08
C ASN A 2 82.57 -31.73 -40.72
N SER A 3 81.61 -30.80 -40.70
CA SER A 3 80.82 -30.46 -39.50
C SER A 3 79.33 -30.47 -39.84
N ASN A 4 78.77 -31.67 -39.95
CA ASN A 4 77.32 -31.89 -39.89
C ASN A 4 76.89 -31.81 -38.42
N SER A 5 76.54 -30.61 -37.93
CA SER A 5 75.90 -30.45 -36.62
C SER A 5 74.39 -30.45 -36.81
N ASN A 6 73.76 -31.61 -36.61
CA ASN A 6 72.32 -31.77 -36.38
C ASN A 6 71.92 -31.05 -35.09
N ASN A 7 71.70 -29.74 -35.13
CA ASN A 7 71.28 -28.97 -33.97
C ASN A 7 69.75 -29.02 -33.81
N ASN A 8 69.20 -30.20 -33.51
CA ASN A 8 67.82 -30.36 -33.00
C ASN A 8 67.72 -29.95 -31.52
N ILE A 9 68.42 -28.89 -31.11
CA ILE A 9 68.58 -28.51 -29.72
C ILE A 9 68.11 -27.06 -29.56
N CYS A 10 67.27 -26.81 -28.56
CA CYS A 10 66.80 -25.49 -28.19
C CYS A 10 67.98 -24.61 -27.77
N GLY A 11 68.20 -23.49 -28.47
CA GLY A 11 69.31 -22.58 -28.20
C GLY A 11 69.30 -21.95 -26.80
N ILE A 12 68.15 -21.94 -26.11
CA ILE A 12 68.00 -21.37 -24.76
C ILE A 12 68.24 -22.43 -23.68
N HIS A 13 67.67 -23.62 -23.84
CA HIS A 13 67.63 -24.64 -22.78
C HIS A 13 68.59 -25.81 -23.04
N ASN A 14 69.30 -25.82 -24.18
CA ASN A 14 70.16 -26.90 -24.64
C ASN A 14 69.49 -28.30 -24.61
N LYS A 15 68.16 -28.35 -24.85
CA LYS A 15 67.34 -29.58 -24.85
C LYS A 15 66.78 -29.88 -26.23
N SER A 16 66.54 -31.15 -26.54
CA SER A 16 65.98 -31.56 -27.83
C SER A 16 64.65 -30.87 -28.14
N LEU A 17 64.52 -30.32 -29.34
CA LEU A 17 63.27 -29.79 -29.89
C LEU A 17 62.36 -30.98 -30.23
N LYS A 18 61.24 -31.09 -29.50
CA LYS A 18 60.36 -32.26 -29.54
C LYS A 18 58.92 -31.93 -29.95
N PHE A 19 58.54 -30.65 -29.95
CA PHE A 19 57.19 -30.22 -30.30
C PHE A 19 57.24 -29.11 -31.35
N ILE A 20 56.14 -28.93 -32.08
CA ILE A 20 55.93 -27.80 -32.98
C ILE A 20 54.68 -27.03 -32.54
N CYS A 21 54.81 -25.73 -32.33
CA CYS A 21 53.67 -24.85 -32.14
C CYS A 21 53.06 -24.52 -33.49
N TYR A 22 51.78 -24.79 -33.70
CA TYR A 22 51.11 -24.41 -34.92
C TYR A 22 50.85 -22.90 -34.98
N ASP A 23 50.47 -22.28 -33.85
CA ASP A 23 50.16 -20.84 -33.82
C ASP A 23 51.41 -19.95 -33.95
N CYS A 24 52.53 -20.35 -33.32
CA CYS A 24 53.78 -19.60 -33.40
C CYS A 24 54.68 -20.03 -34.56
N ASN A 25 54.38 -21.16 -35.21
CA ASN A 25 55.23 -21.80 -36.20
C ASN A 25 56.70 -21.98 -35.74
N VAL A 26 56.90 -22.40 -34.49
CA VAL A 26 58.23 -22.63 -33.90
C VAL A 26 58.38 -24.04 -33.35
N LEU A 27 59.58 -24.60 -33.49
CA LEU A 27 59.97 -25.82 -32.80
C LEU A 27 60.33 -25.50 -31.34
N MET A 28 59.85 -26.32 -30.41
CA MET A 28 60.03 -26.09 -28.99
C MET A 28 60.52 -27.36 -28.27
N CYS A 29 61.32 -27.17 -27.21
CA CYS A 29 61.65 -28.26 -26.27
C CYS A 29 60.58 -28.33 -25.16
N SER A 30 60.61 -29.39 -24.36
CA SER A 30 59.65 -29.59 -23.26
C SER A 30 59.64 -28.47 -22.22
N VAL A 31 60.74 -27.71 -22.08
CA VAL A 31 60.83 -26.57 -21.15
C VAL A 31 60.21 -25.30 -21.74
N CYS A 32 60.22 -25.15 -23.07
CA CYS A 32 59.55 -24.04 -23.73
C CYS A 32 58.03 -24.24 -23.78
N SER A 33 57.54 -25.49 -23.75
CA SER A 33 56.11 -25.81 -23.91
C SER A 33 55.16 -25.05 -22.96
N PRO A 34 55.46 -24.91 -21.65
CA PRO A 34 54.60 -24.11 -20.76
C PRO A 34 54.47 -22.63 -21.15
N LYS A 35 55.44 -22.07 -21.89
CA LYS A 35 55.37 -20.68 -22.39
C LYS A 35 54.42 -20.52 -23.59
N HIS A 36 53.91 -21.63 -24.12
CA HIS A 36 52.91 -21.69 -25.18
C HIS A 36 51.59 -22.26 -24.64
N SER A 37 51.29 -22.02 -23.36
CA SER A 37 50.01 -22.40 -22.78
C SER A 37 48.86 -21.69 -23.50
N GLY A 38 47.91 -22.47 -24.01
CA GLY A 38 46.79 -21.97 -24.81
C GLY A 38 47.00 -21.99 -26.33
N HIS A 39 48.19 -22.38 -26.80
CA HIS A 39 48.45 -22.62 -28.23
C HIS A 39 48.24 -24.10 -28.57
N SER A 40 47.87 -24.37 -29.82
CA SER A 40 47.88 -25.69 -30.42
C SER A 40 49.30 -26.08 -30.79
N TYR A 41 49.79 -27.18 -30.22
CA TYR A 41 51.09 -27.74 -30.54
C TYR A 41 51.05 -29.26 -30.43
N ASP A 42 51.89 -29.93 -31.22
CA ASP A 42 51.98 -31.40 -31.20
C ASP A 42 53.43 -31.87 -31.11
N HIS A 43 53.61 -33.08 -30.58
CA HIS A 43 54.92 -33.72 -30.52
C HIS A 43 55.32 -34.18 -31.93
N ILE A 44 56.58 -33.97 -32.31
CA ILE A 44 57.11 -34.31 -33.64
C ILE A 44 56.89 -35.81 -33.97
N ASN A 45 56.99 -36.67 -32.95
CA ASN A 45 56.70 -38.10 -33.14
C ASN A 45 55.24 -38.41 -33.48
N ASN A 46 54.27 -37.64 -32.94
CA ASN A 46 52.86 -37.82 -33.27
C ASN A 46 52.58 -37.42 -34.72
N ILE A 47 53.22 -36.33 -35.18
CA ILE A 47 53.19 -35.91 -36.58
C ILE A 47 53.80 -36.99 -37.48
N LYS A 48 54.94 -37.55 -37.08
CA LYS A 48 55.58 -38.67 -37.80
C LYS A 48 54.71 -39.92 -37.82
N SER A 49 54.05 -40.27 -36.72
CA SER A 49 53.16 -41.44 -36.68
C SER A 49 51.92 -41.22 -37.56
N ASN A 50 51.35 -40.01 -37.56
CA ASN A 50 50.20 -39.69 -38.40
C ASN A 50 50.53 -39.75 -39.90
N ILE A 51 51.77 -39.39 -40.29
CA ILE A 51 52.25 -39.57 -41.67
C ILE A 51 52.40 -41.06 -42.03
N ASN A 52 52.87 -41.90 -41.09
CA ASN A 52 53.09 -43.33 -41.36
C ASN A 52 51.82 -44.19 -41.30
N ILE A 53 50.80 -43.81 -40.51
CA ILE A 53 49.57 -44.61 -40.36
C ILE A 53 48.77 -44.65 -41.67
N HIS A 54 48.81 -43.60 -42.49
CA HIS A 54 48.11 -43.60 -43.78
C HIS A 54 48.71 -44.51 -44.87
N ASN A 55 49.88 -45.10 -44.64
CA ASN A 55 50.54 -45.98 -45.61
C ASN A 55 50.06 -47.44 -45.57
N ASN A 56 49.22 -47.84 -44.61
CA ASN A 56 48.84 -49.26 -44.42
C ASN A 56 47.39 -49.63 -44.81
N GLU A 57 46.54 -48.68 -45.20
CA GLU A 57 45.13 -49.02 -45.50
C GLU A 57 44.79 -49.22 -46.99
N ASP A 58 45.69 -48.89 -47.93
CA ASP A 58 45.42 -49.01 -49.38
C ASP A 58 46.32 -50.04 -50.12
N SER A 59 46.72 -51.12 -49.44
CA SER A 59 47.44 -52.25 -50.10
C SER A 59 46.66 -53.55 -50.02
N THR A 60 45.60 -53.66 -50.84
CA THR A 60 45.11 -54.97 -51.31
C THR A 60 45.54 -55.20 -52.75
N SER A 61 46.35 -56.26 -52.92
CA SER A 61 46.66 -57.01 -54.15
C SER A 61 47.24 -56.27 -55.37
N PHE A 62 48.51 -56.52 -55.69
CA PHE A 62 48.95 -57.59 -56.60
C PHE A 62 50.48 -57.62 -56.67
N ALA A 63 51.03 -58.82 -56.61
CA ALA A 63 52.47 -59.09 -56.67
C ALA A 63 53.06 -58.78 -58.04
N SER A 64 54.23 -58.11 -58.08
CA SER A 64 55.42 -58.62 -58.78
C SER A 64 56.65 -57.74 -58.55
N ASN A 65 57.79 -58.41 -58.66
CA ASN A 65 59.10 -58.04 -58.12
C ASN A 65 59.80 -56.83 -58.77
N ASN A 66 60.75 -56.32 -57.98
CA ASN A 66 61.95 -55.59 -58.36
C ASN A 66 61.80 -54.16 -58.91
N GLN A 67 61.87 -53.17 -58.00
CA GLN A 67 62.71 -52.00 -58.25
C GLN A 67 63.11 -51.27 -56.95
N LEU A 68 64.42 -51.20 -56.74
CA LEU A 68 65.11 -50.39 -55.75
C LEU A 68 64.92 -48.89 -56.02
N ASN A 69 64.90 -48.12 -54.92
CA ASN A 69 65.04 -46.67 -54.82
C ASN A 69 63.91 -45.80 -55.37
N ASN A 70 62.86 -45.58 -54.56
CA ASN A 70 62.16 -44.28 -54.53
C ASN A 70 61.29 -44.03 -53.26
N ASN A 71 61.83 -44.26 -52.07
CA ASN A 71 61.10 -44.04 -50.80
C ASN A 71 60.79 -42.55 -50.49
N ASN A 72 61.34 -41.60 -51.26
CA ASN A 72 61.03 -40.17 -51.10
C ASN A 72 59.77 -39.70 -51.86
N ALA A 73 59.26 -40.49 -52.82
CA ALA A 73 58.11 -40.09 -53.64
C ALA A 73 56.75 -40.38 -52.98
N ILE A 74 56.68 -41.35 -52.05
CA ILE A 74 55.43 -41.76 -51.39
C ILE A 74 55.02 -40.74 -50.32
N GLY A 75 55.95 -40.33 -49.45
CA GLY A 75 55.67 -39.33 -48.42
C GLY A 75 55.24 -37.95 -48.98
N MET A 76 55.63 -37.60 -50.21
CA MET A 76 55.22 -36.35 -50.84
C MET A 76 53.75 -36.38 -51.30
N LYS A 77 53.22 -37.54 -51.70
CA LYS A 77 51.81 -37.70 -52.08
C LYS A 77 50.87 -37.64 -50.87
N ASP A 78 51.27 -38.19 -49.73
CA ASP A 78 50.48 -38.14 -48.49
C ASP A 78 50.38 -36.73 -47.94
N ILE A 79 51.49 -35.97 -48.00
CA ILE A 79 51.50 -34.54 -47.67
C ILE A 79 50.57 -33.77 -48.62
N GLN A 80 50.63 -34.05 -49.92
CA GLN A 80 49.76 -33.41 -50.90
C GLN A 80 48.27 -33.72 -50.64
N ARG A 81 47.93 -34.97 -50.29
CA ARG A 81 46.56 -35.37 -49.92
C ARG A 81 46.10 -34.68 -48.64
N SER A 82 46.95 -34.62 -47.62
CA SER A 82 46.64 -33.93 -46.36
C SER A 82 46.43 -32.43 -46.56
N ILE A 83 47.26 -31.78 -47.38
CA ILE A 83 47.09 -30.37 -47.77
C ILE A 83 45.75 -30.20 -48.49
N GLN A 84 45.42 -31.07 -49.44
CA GLN A 84 44.17 -30.99 -50.18
C GLN A 84 42.95 -31.16 -49.27
N THR A 85 42.94 -32.18 -48.41
CA THR A 85 41.84 -32.40 -47.44
C THR A 85 41.70 -31.23 -46.47
N THR A 86 42.82 -30.67 -46.00
CA THR A 86 42.80 -29.49 -45.11
C THR A 86 42.26 -28.28 -45.84
N PHE A 87 42.63 -28.09 -47.10
CA PHE A 87 42.15 -27.00 -47.94
C PHE A 87 40.65 -27.13 -48.24
N ASP A 88 40.17 -28.32 -48.55
CA ASP A 88 38.75 -28.58 -48.80
C ASP A 88 37.92 -28.41 -47.52
N SER A 89 38.44 -28.85 -46.37
CA SER A 89 37.85 -28.59 -45.05
C SER A 89 37.77 -27.11 -44.74
N LEU A 90 38.86 -26.36 -44.99
CA LEU A 90 38.89 -24.91 -44.83
C LEU A 90 37.87 -24.23 -45.73
N LYS A 91 37.78 -24.63 -47.00
CA LYS A 91 36.81 -24.10 -47.95
C LYS A 91 35.37 -24.34 -47.48
N SER A 92 35.08 -25.54 -46.97
CA SER A 92 33.78 -25.87 -46.38
C SER A 92 33.46 -24.96 -45.19
N LYS A 93 34.44 -24.72 -44.30
CA LYS A 93 34.28 -23.82 -43.14
C LYS A 93 34.11 -22.35 -43.52
N VAL A 94 34.75 -21.89 -44.60
CA VAL A 94 34.52 -20.54 -45.15
C VAL A 94 33.09 -20.40 -45.65
N VAL A 95 32.57 -21.39 -46.39
CA VAL A 95 31.17 -21.38 -46.84
C VAL A 95 30.18 -21.39 -45.67
N GLU A 96 30.44 -22.21 -44.65
CA GLU A 96 29.62 -22.24 -43.42
C GLU A 96 29.63 -20.88 -42.71
N TYR A 97 30.81 -20.23 -42.61
CA TYR A 97 30.92 -18.89 -42.04
C TYR A 97 30.14 -17.84 -42.83
N GLU A 98 30.22 -17.85 -44.16
CA GLU A 98 29.45 -16.94 -45.03
C GLU A 98 27.93 -17.12 -44.85
N GLN A 99 27.46 -18.37 -44.73
CA GLN A 99 26.04 -18.66 -44.47
C GLN A 99 25.58 -18.15 -43.10
N LEU A 100 26.41 -18.32 -42.06
CA LEU A 100 26.12 -17.79 -40.74
C LEU A 100 26.09 -16.25 -40.74
N GLN A 101 27.03 -15.61 -41.44
CA GLN A 101 27.07 -14.15 -41.59
C GLN A 101 25.83 -13.63 -42.33
N GLN A 102 25.38 -14.32 -43.38
CA GLN A 102 24.15 -13.96 -44.08
C GLN A 102 22.91 -14.11 -43.16
N THR A 103 22.85 -15.20 -42.40
CA THR A 103 21.75 -15.44 -41.45
C THR A 103 21.70 -14.36 -40.38
N GLU A 104 22.86 -13.93 -39.86
CA GLU A 104 22.97 -12.82 -38.91
C GLU A 104 22.41 -11.52 -39.49
N GLN A 105 22.77 -11.18 -40.73
CA GLN A 105 22.27 -9.99 -41.43
C GLN A 105 20.75 -10.05 -41.67
N GLU A 106 20.22 -11.22 -42.01
CA GLU A 106 18.77 -11.41 -42.20
C GLU A 106 18.00 -11.23 -40.88
N ILE A 107 18.53 -11.77 -39.77
CA ILE A 107 17.97 -11.56 -38.43
C ILE A 107 17.95 -10.05 -38.10
N GLU A 108 19.08 -9.36 -38.29
CA GLU A 108 19.19 -7.92 -38.02
C GLU A 108 18.17 -7.12 -38.84
N SER A 109 18.05 -7.43 -40.14
CA SER A 109 17.07 -6.79 -41.03
C SER A 109 15.63 -7.02 -40.56
N LYS A 110 15.27 -8.25 -40.16
CA LYS A 110 13.92 -8.57 -39.68
C LYS A 110 13.57 -7.87 -38.38
N PHE A 111 14.51 -7.76 -37.44
CA PHE A 111 14.30 -6.99 -36.21
C PHE A 111 14.17 -5.49 -36.49
N LYS A 112 14.91 -4.95 -37.47
CA LYS A 112 14.76 -3.56 -37.89
C LYS A 112 13.38 -3.28 -38.48
N GLU A 113 12.89 -4.13 -39.40
CA GLU A 113 11.54 -4.03 -39.97
C GLU A 113 10.46 -4.06 -38.87
N LEU A 114 10.58 -5.00 -37.91
CA LEU A 114 9.65 -5.10 -36.80
C LEU A 114 9.69 -3.87 -35.90
N HIS A 115 10.88 -3.32 -35.61
CA HIS A 115 11.02 -2.11 -34.83
C HIS A 115 10.35 -0.91 -35.51
N GLU A 116 10.60 -0.71 -36.81
CA GLU A 116 9.97 0.36 -37.59
C GLU A 116 8.44 0.22 -37.59
N PHE A 117 7.91 -1.01 -37.74
CA PHE A 117 6.48 -1.28 -37.64
C PHE A 117 5.90 -0.91 -36.27
N LEU A 118 6.56 -1.32 -35.18
CA LEU A 118 6.12 -1.04 -33.82
C LEU A 118 6.10 0.47 -33.51
N VAL A 119 7.10 1.22 -34.00
CA VAL A 119 7.15 2.69 -33.85
C VAL A 119 5.95 3.35 -34.54
N VAL A 120 5.58 2.88 -35.74
CA VAL A 120 4.42 3.40 -36.48
C VAL A 120 3.11 3.06 -35.75
N GLU A 121 2.93 1.83 -35.28
CA GLU A 121 1.73 1.42 -34.54
C GLU A 121 1.59 2.15 -33.20
N GLU A 122 2.69 2.35 -32.47
CA GLU A 122 2.71 3.14 -31.25
C GLU A 122 2.22 4.57 -31.50
N HIS A 123 2.74 5.22 -32.55
CA HIS A 123 2.31 6.56 -32.93
C HIS A 123 0.83 6.58 -33.35
N ARG A 124 0.37 5.58 -34.12
CA ARG A 124 -1.03 5.44 -34.56
C ARG A 124 -1.99 5.34 -33.37
N LEU A 125 -1.64 4.56 -32.35
CA LEU A 125 -2.45 4.39 -31.14
C LEU A 125 -2.40 5.61 -30.21
N LYS A 126 -1.25 6.28 -30.10
CA LYS A 126 -1.10 7.48 -29.24
C LYS A 126 -1.81 8.71 -29.80
N LYS A 127 -1.85 8.89 -31.12
CA LYS A 127 -2.43 10.08 -31.77
C LYS A 127 -3.84 10.45 -31.29
N PRO A 128 -4.86 9.56 -31.31
CA PRO A 128 -6.20 9.92 -30.86
C PRO A 128 -6.26 10.27 -29.36
N ILE A 129 -5.39 9.67 -28.54
CA ILE A 129 -5.31 9.99 -27.10
C ILE A 129 -4.76 11.41 -26.90
N ILE A 130 -3.71 11.78 -27.65
CA ILE A 130 -3.12 13.12 -27.62
C ILE A 130 -4.14 14.15 -28.10
N ASP A 131 -4.83 13.88 -29.21
CA ASP A 131 -5.86 14.76 -29.77
C ASP A 131 -7.01 14.98 -28.76
N ASN A 132 -7.48 13.91 -28.10
CA ASN A 132 -8.51 13.99 -27.08
C ASN A 132 -8.06 14.80 -25.85
N LYS A 133 -6.81 14.63 -25.41
CA LYS A 133 -6.25 15.42 -24.30
C LYS A 133 -6.24 16.91 -24.64
N GLN A 134 -5.79 17.27 -25.84
CA GLN A 134 -5.77 18.66 -26.29
C GLN A 134 -7.17 19.26 -26.38
N GLN A 135 -8.15 18.50 -26.88
CA GLN A 135 -9.55 18.95 -26.90
C GLN A 135 -10.09 19.19 -25.48
N LEU A 136 -9.78 18.30 -24.54
CA LEU A 136 -10.20 18.43 -23.15
C LEU A 136 -9.57 19.64 -22.48
N GLU A 137 -8.28 19.89 -22.69
CA GLU A 137 -7.58 21.09 -22.21
C GLU A 137 -8.25 22.38 -22.72
N GLN A 138 -8.58 22.45 -24.02
CA GLN A 138 -9.29 23.60 -24.59
C GLN A 138 -10.69 23.80 -23.98
N GLN A 139 -11.40 22.71 -23.68
CA GLN A 139 -12.71 22.79 -23.01
C GLN A 139 -12.58 23.30 -21.57
N ILE A 140 -11.58 22.81 -20.82
CA ILE A 140 -11.28 23.27 -19.46
C ILE A 140 -10.95 24.76 -19.48
N ASP A 141 -10.08 25.21 -20.39
CA ASP A 141 -9.72 26.62 -20.52
C ASP A 141 -10.92 27.51 -20.84
N LYS A 142 -11.84 27.03 -21.71
CA LYS A 142 -13.09 27.73 -22.00
C LYS A 142 -13.96 27.85 -20.74
N GLN A 143 -14.08 26.78 -19.95
CA GLN A 143 -14.85 26.81 -18.70
C GLN A 143 -14.22 27.73 -17.65
N ILE A 144 -12.89 27.73 -17.51
CA ILE A 144 -12.17 28.63 -16.61
C ILE A 144 -12.40 30.09 -17.01
N LYS A 145 -12.38 30.42 -18.31
CA LYS A 145 -12.69 31.76 -18.81
C LYS A 145 -14.12 32.18 -18.45
N ILE A 146 -15.10 31.30 -18.64
CA ILE A 146 -16.50 31.55 -18.23
C ILE A 146 -16.59 31.80 -16.73
N MET A 147 -15.98 30.94 -15.91
CA MET A 147 -15.98 31.08 -14.45
C MET A 147 -15.34 32.39 -14.00
N LYS A 148 -14.22 32.80 -14.62
CA LYS A 148 -13.58 34.09 -14.35
C LYS A 148 -14.50 35.25 -14.70
N SER A 149 -15.15 35.23 -15.87
CA SER A 149 -16.12 36.26 -16.27
C SER A 149 -17.31 36.35 -15.32
N LEU A 150 -17.85 35.21 -14.88
CA LEU A 150 -18.91 35.16 -13.87
C LEU A 150 -18.44 35.74 -12.53
N ASN A 151 -17.24 35.40 -12.10
CA ASN A 151 -16.68 35.92 -10.85
C ASN A 151 -16.41 37.44 -10.93
N THR A 152 -15.94 37.95 -12.08
CA THR A 152 -15.84 39.40 -12.32
C THR A 152 -17.22 40.07 -12.25
N PHE A 153 -18.25 39.43 -12.81
CA PHE A 153 -19.63 39.92 -12.71
C PHE A 153 -20.16 39.93 -11.27
N ILE A 154 -19.78 38.95 -10.44
CA ILE A 154 -20.17 38.88 -9.02
C ILE A 154 -19.43 39.94 -8.19
N VAL A 155 -18.14 40.12 -8.46
CA VAL A 155 -17.26 41.01 -7.67
C VAL A 155 -17.45 42.49 -8.01
N ASN A 156 -17.73 42.83 -9.27
CA ASN A 156 -17.83 44.24 -9.73
C ASN A 156 -19.24 44.81 -9.77
N ASN A 157 -20.23 44.13 -9.20
CA ASN A 157 -21.62 44.59 -9.26
C ASN A 157 -21.94 45.54 -8.09
N GLU A 158 -21.42 46.77 -8.18
CA GLU A 158 -21.86 47.90 -7.34
C GLU A 158 -23.40 48.02 -7.25
N PRO A 159 -24.17 47.87 -8.35
CA PRO A 159 -25.63 47.84 -8.29
C PRO A 159 -26.17 46.69 -7.43
N PHE A 160 -25.50 45.54 -7.43
CA PHE A 160 -25.90 44.38 -6.62
C PHE A 160 -25.58 44.58 -5.14
N ASN A 161 -24.51 45.30 -4.80
CA ASN A 161 -24.24 45.72 -3.41
C ASN A 161 -25.25 46.76 -2.93
N GLN A 162 -25.71 47.67 -3.79
CA GLN A 162 -26.80 48.59 -3.47
C GLN A 162 -28.12 47.86 -3.26
N ILE A 163 -28.47 46.91 -4.13
CA ILE A 163 -29.65 46.04 -3.97
C ILE A 163 -29.50 45.17 -2.72
N LYS A 164 -28.33 44.61 -2.44
CA LYS A 164 -28.04 43.83 -1.23
C LYS A 164 -28.19 44.68 0.02
N ASN A 165 -27.73 45.93 0.02
CA ASN A 165 -27.89 46.86 1.14
C ASN A 165 -29.35 47.29 1.33
N GLN A 166 -30.10 47.50 0.24
CA GLN A 166 -31.55 47.78 0.29
C GLN A 166 -32.36 46.57 0.75
N ILE A 167 -32.01 45.37 0.31
CA ILE A 167 -32.57 44.10 0.77
C ILE A 167 -32.23 43.92 2.26
N GLN A 168 -30.96 44.06 2.65
CA GLN A 168 -30.52 43.85 4.03
C GLN A 168 -31.10 44.88 5.02
N SER A 169 -31.37 46.11 4.59
CA SER A 169 -32.11 47.09 5.38
C SER A 169 -33.60 46.78 5.46
N SER A 170 -34.19 46.20 4.41
CA SER A 170 -35.59 45.74 4.38
C SER A 170 -35.80 44.46 5.22
N PHE A 171 -34.82 43.55 5.23
CA PHE A 171 -34.83 42.29 5.99
C PHE A 171 -34.34 42.43 7.45
N LYS A 172 -33.86 43.60 7.88
CA LYS A 172 -33.63 43.87 9.32
C LYS A 172 -34.92 43.81 10.14
N LEU A 173 -36.10 43.91 9.50
CA LEU A 173 -37.39 43.66 10.14
C LEU A 173 -37.90 42.21 9.99
N GLN A 174 -37.14 41.34 9.32
CA GLN A 174 -37.59 39.99 8.91
C GLN A 174 -36.51 38.90 9.06
N ASN A 175 -35.50 39.09 9.92
CA ASN A 175 -34.69 38.00 10.47
C ASN A 175 -35.47 37.20 11.54
N VAL A 176 -36.71 36.84 11.19
CA VAL A 176 -37.52 35.74 11.75
C VAL A 176 -37.61 34.63 10.68
N ILE A 177 -36.60 34.50 9.82
CA ILE A 177 -36.36 33.23 9.15
C ILE A 177 -35.61 32.42 10.18
N SER A 178 -36.30 31.46 10.79
CA SER A 178 -35.73 30.53 11.76
C SER A 178 -34.48 29.91 11.14
N ILE A 179 -33.31 30.40 11.50
CA ILE A 179 -32.15 29.52 11.62
C ILE A 179 -32.66 28.49 12.61
N GLN A 180 -33.12 27.34 12.10
CA GLN A 180 -33.34 26.18 12.94
C GLN A 180 -31.95 25.88 13.46
N ASN A 181 -31.63 26.43 14.63
CA ASN A 181 -30.40 26.16 15.34
C ASN A 181 -30.29 24.65 15.38
N LYS A 182 -29.25 24.09 14.78
CA LYS A 182 -29.11 22.65 14.71
C LYS A 182 -29.10 22.13 16.13
N GLN A 183 -30.01 21.22 16.42
CA GLN A 183 -30.10 20.69 17.76
C GLN A 183 -29.06 19.59 17.89
N SER A 184 -28.11 19.78 18.79
CA SER A 184 -27.04 18.81 19.05
C SER A 184 -27.43 17.93 20.23
N TYR A 185 -27.30 16.62 20.05
CA TYR A 185 -27.65 15.63 21.05
C TYR A 185 -26.54 14.59 21.20
N ILE A 186 -26.39 14.08 22.42
CA ILE A 186 -25.61 12.88 22.69
C ILE A 186 -26.59 11.74 22.98
N PHE A 187 -26.56 10.72 22.13
CA PHE A 187 -27.16 9.44 22.44
C PHE A 187 -26.24 8.69 23.41
N SER A 188 -26.80 8.17 24.50
CA SER A 188 -26.04 7.56 25.58
C SER A 188 -26.76 6.35 26.17
N THR A 189 -26.03 5.28 26.46
CA THR A 189 -26.55 4.11 27.19
C THR A 189 -26.01 4.07 28.62
N ASP A 190 -26.66 3.33 29.51
CA ASP A 190 -26.13 3.05 30.86
C ASP A 190 -25.99 1.54 31.13
N ASN A 191 -25.38 1.21 32.28
CA ASN A 191 -25.14 -0.17 32.69
C ASN A 191 -26.38 -0.94 33.15
N LYS A 192 -27.54 -0.26 33.19
CA LYS A 192 -28.86 -0.85 33.42
C LYS A 192 -29.63 -0.97 32.11
N ASN A 193 -28.93 -0.88 30.97
CA ASN A 193 -29.47 -0.96 29.62
C ASN A 193 -30.54 0.10 29.33
N LYS A 194 -30.52 1.24 30.03
CA LYS A 194 -31.38 2.38 29.71
C LYS A 194 -30.72 3.29 28.70
N LEU A 195 -31.56 3.91 27.90
CA LEU A 195 -31.18 4.88 26.88
C LEU A 195 -31.46 6.30 27.38
N SER A 196 -30.51 7.20 27.17
CA SER A 196 -30.64 8.64 27.46
C SER A 196 -30.31 9.45 26.21
N ILE A 197 -31.09 10.50 25.97
CA ILE A 197 -30.78 11.54 24.98
C ILE A 197 -30.40 12.81 25.74
N ILE A 198 -29.16 13.25 25.60
CA ILE A 198 -28.63 14.43 26.28
C ILE A 198 -28.64 15.59 25.28
N ASN A 199 -29.41 16.63 25.54
CA ASN A 199 -29.42 17.83 24.71
C ASN A 199 -28.23 18.72 25.09
N ILE A 200 -27.37 19.00 24.10
CA ILE A 200 -26.18 19.84 24.24
C ILE A 200 -26.22 21.07 23.33
N THR A 201 -27.41 21.39 22.80
CA THR A 201 -27.62 22.56 21.92
C THR A 201 -27.27 23.86 22.63
N ASP A 202 -27.73 24.00 23.88
CA ASP A 202 -27.36 25.11 24.75
C ASP A 202 -26.42 24.60 25.85
N ARG A 203 -25.17 25.06 25.80
CA ARG A 203 -24.13 24.70 26.77
C ARG A 203 -24.49 25.07 28.21
N ASN A 204 -25.31 26.11 28.40
CA ASN A 204 -25.70 26.58 29.73
C ASN A 204 -26.91 25.81 30.28
N ASN A 205 -27.57 25.00 29.44
CA ASN A 205 -28.78 24.26 29.79
C ASN A 205 -28.70 22.81 29.29
N ILE A 206 -27.59 22.13 29.59
CA ILE A 206 -27.42 20.71 29.28
C ILE A 206 -28.33 19.88 30.18
N HIS A 207 -29.23 19.11 29.56
CA HIS A 207 -30.18 18.24 30.25
C HIS A 207 -30.34 16.94 29.47
N PHE A 208 -30.90 15.91 30.10
CA PHE A 208 -31.16 14.64 29.43
C PHE A 208 -32.58 14.13 29.68
N GLU A 209 -33.10 13.43 28.68
CA GLU A 209 -34.34 12.67 28.75
C GLU A 209 -33.97 11.18 28.79
N GLN A 210 -34.32 10.49 29.87
CA GLN A 210 -34.18 9.03 29.92
C GLN A 210 -35.39 8.41 29.24
N GLN A 211 -35.14 7.59 28.22
CA GLN A 211 -36.19 6.82 27.56
C GLN A 211 -36.41 5.51 28.32
N GLY A 212 -37.67 5.12 28.52
CA GLY A 212 -38.06 3.84 29.11
C GLY A 212 -37.89 2.65 28.15
N ILE A 213 -36.87 2.69 27.29
CA ILE A 213 -36.56 1.62 26.33
C ILE A 213 -35.50 0.74 26.98
N ASP A 214 -35.88 -0.49 27.31
CA ASP A 214 -34.94 -1.50 27.81
C ASP A 214 -34.13 -2.06 26.64
N MET A 215 -32.82 -1.82 26.64
CA MET A 215 -31.93 -2.43 25.67
C MET A 215 -31.70 -3.91 26.01
N ILE A 216 -31.78 -4.75 24.96
CA ILE A 216 -31.52 -6.20 25.07
C ILE A 216 -30.01 -6.50 25.15
N CYS A 217 -29.15 -5.51 24.91
CA CYS A 217 -27.70 -5.67 24.88
C CYS A 217 -27.07 -5.32 26.21
N SER A 218 -26.23 -6.21 26.76
CA SER A 218 -25.37 -5.89 27.91
C SER A 218 -24.38 -4.79 27.51
N CYS A 219 -24.49 -3.64 28.14
CA CYS A 219 -23.53 -2.54 28.16
C CYS A 219 -22.06 -2.99 27.99
N SER A 220 -21.50 -2.95 26.76
CA SER A 220 -20.11 -2.53 26.45
C SER A 220 -19.80 -2.34 24.95
N ALA A 221 -20.69 -1.67 24.23
CA ALA A 221 -20.39 -1.28 22.85
C ALA A 221 -19.80 0.14 22.78
N PHE A 222 -18.99 0.57 23.77
CA PHE A 222 -18.51 1.96 23.82
C PHE A 222 -17.81 2.34 22.51
N ASN A 223 -16.90 1.52 22.01
CA ASN A 223 -16.18 1.82 20.77
C ASN A 223 -16.93 1.41 19.49
N SER A 224 -18.06 0.69 19.60
CA SER A 224 -18.78 0.06 18.48
C SER A 224 -20.13 0.71 18.19
N ILE A 225 -20.15 2.04 18.19
CA ILE A 225 -21.33 2.85 17.90
C ILE A 225 -21.07 3.79 16.73
N THR A 226 -22.02 3.89 15.80
CA THR A 226 -21.92 4.82 14.67
C THR A 226 -23.28 5.35 14.25
N LYS A 227 -23.30 6.56 13.68
CA LYS A 227 -24.51 7.25 13.22
C LYS A 227 -24.55 7.23 11.69
N VAL A 228 -25.65 6.76 11.13
CA VAL A 228 -25.88 6.66 9.68
C VAL A 228 -27.26 7.20 9.34
N GLY A 229 -27.32 8.33 8.64
CA GLY A 229 -28.58 9.02 8.37
C GLY A 229 -29.34 9.30 9.66
N ASP A 230 -30.58 8.79 9.76
CA ASP A 230 -31.47 8.92 10.92
C ASP A 230 -31.37 7.75 11.91
N PHE A 231 -30.34 6.92 11.79
CA PHE A 231 -30.16 5.72 12.59
C PHE A 231 -28.84 5.75 13.36
N ILE A 232 -28.87 5.17 14.55
CA ILE A 232 -27.70 4.86 15.35
C ILE A 232 -27.57 3.35 15.41
N TYR A 233 -26.39 2.87 15.04
CA TYR A 233 -26.04 1.46 15.03
C TYR A 233 -25.06 1.17 16.14
N MET A 234 -25.30 0.07 16.86
CA MET A 234 -24.42 -0.43 17.92
C MET A 234 -24.18 -1.92 17.71
N PHE A 235 -22.93 -2.37 17.82
CA PHE A 235 -22.56 -3.76 17.55
C PHE A 235 -21.88 -4.41 18.76
N GLY A 236 -22.21 -5.68 19.01
CA GLY A 236 -21.58 -6.49 20.06
C GLY A 236 -21.96 -6.08 21.48
N GLY A 237 -21.14 -6.49 22.45
CA GLY A 237 -21.30 -6.21 23.88
C GLY A 237 -20.07 -6.61 24.68
N HIS A 238 -20.11 -6.45 26.01
CA HIS A 238 -18.97 -6.78 26.90
C HIS A 238 -18.70 -8.26 26.95
N THR A 239 -19.77 -8.99 27.22
CA THR A 239 -19.72 -10.37 27.63
C THR A 239 -19.36 -11.21 26.43
N THR A 240 -18.48 -12.18 26.67
CA THR A 240 -18.05 -13.12 25.64
C THR A 240 -19.27 -13.83 25.04
N GLY A 241 -19.27 -14.02 23.73
CA GLY A 241 -20.36 -14.67 23.02
C GLY A 241 -21.50 -13.74 22.54
N TYR A 242 -21.42 -12.42 22.78
CA TYR A 242 -22.42 -11.50 22.26
C TYR A 242 -22.26 -11.30 20.75
N ASN A 243 -23.31 -11.64 20.01
CA ASN A 243 -23.36 -11.56 18.55
C ASN A 243 -24.59 -10.78 18.07
N LYS A 244 -25.01 -9.75 18.80
CA LYS A 244 -26.18 -8.93 18.45
C LYS A 244 -25.75 -7.53 18.03
N PHE A 245 -26.59 -6.90 17.21
CA PHE A 245 -26.53 -5.48 16.93
C PHE A 245 -27.86 -4.81 17.25
N ILE A 246 -27.81 -3.51 17.46
CA ILE A 246 -28.97 -2.65 17.70
C ILE A 246 -28.97 -1.55 16.66
N LYS A 247 -30.16 -1.26 16.13
CA LYS A 247 -30.48 -0.14 15.25
C LYS A 247 -31.55 0.70 15.92
N TYR A 248 -31.18 1.91 16.34
CA TYR A 248 -32.09 2.89 16.92
C TYR A 248 -32.45 3.95 15.87
N SER A 249 -33.74 4.22 15.68
CA SER A 249 -34.19 5.34 14.84
C SER A 249 -34.32 6.59 15.67
N ILE A 250 -33.61 7.64 15.27
CA ILE A 250 -33.61 8.95 15.94
C ILE A 250 -35.02 9.57 15.87
N ASN A 251 -35.65 9.53 14.70
CA ASN A 251 -36.93 10.20 14.44
C ASN A 251 -38.11 9.51 15.12
N THR A 252 -38.20 8.19 15.01
CA THR A 252 -39.33 7.43 15.59
C THR A 252 -39.08 7.02 17.04
N LYS A 253 -37.87 7.22 17.57
CA LYS A 253 -37.43 6.73 18.89
C LYS A 253 -37.66 5.22 19.07
N THR A 254 -37.56 4.44 17.99
CA THR A 254 -37.76 2.98 18.02
C THR A 254 -36.44 2.24 17.93
N LEU A 255 -36.36 1.10 18.63
CA LEU A 255 -35.18 0.24 18.66
C LEU A 255 -35.50 -1.12 18.02
N VAL A 256 -34.61 -1.57 17.12
CA VAL A 256 -34.63 -2.91 16.55
C VAL A 256 -33.32 -3.60 16.89
N SER A 257 -33.39 -4.87 17.30
CA SER A 257 -32.21 -5.72 17.51
C SER A 257 -32.16 -6.82 16.45
N GLY A 258 -30.96 -7.21 16.04
CA GLY A 258 -30.76 -8.37 15.16
C GLY A 258 -29.48 -9.12 15.51
N ASP A 259 -29.34 -10.31 14.92
CA ASP A 259 -28.13 -11.12 15.07
C ASP A 259 -27.09 -10.74 14.01
N MET A 260 -25.83 -10.69 14.42
CA MET A 260 -24.66 -10.52 13.56
C MET A 260 -24.27 -11.87 12.96
N LYS A 261 -25.09 -12.36 12.02
CA LYS A 261 -24.84 -13.62 11.32
C LYS A 261 -23.47 -13.58 10.62
N ASP A 262 -22.81 -14.72 10.57
CA ASP A 262 -21.50 -14.89 9.90
C ASP A 262 -20.34 -14.07 10.51
N ILE A 263 -20.55 -13.48 11.69
CA ILE A 263 -19.51 -12.85 12.51
C ILE A 263 -19.17 -13.75 13.69
N THR A 264 -17.88 -13.95 13.93
CA THR A 264 -17.42 -14.64 15.14
C THR A 264 -17.76 -13.79 16.36
N PRO A 265 -18.49 -14.31 17.37
CA PRO A 265 -18.80 -13.56 18.56
C PRO A 265 -17.53 -12.97 19.19
N SER A 266 -17.54 -11.66 19.47
CA SER A 266 -16.38 -10.95 19.98
C SER A 266 -16.79 -9.79 20.87
N SER A 267 -15.92 -9.45 21.81
CA SER A 267 -16.07 -8.33 22.75
C SER A 267 -15.21 -7.15 22.32
N TYR A 268 -15.51 -5.96 22.83
CA TYR A 268 -14.74 -4.73 22.58
C TYR A 268 -14.56 -4.40 21.08
N LEU A 269 -15.63 -4.63 20.31
CA LEU A 269 -15.66 -4.23 18.91
C LEU A 269 -15.50 -2.71 18.78
N SER A 270 -14.99 -2.27 17.64
CA SER A 270 -15.04 -0.87 17.24
C SER A 270 -15.65 -0.71 15.86
N ALA A 271 -16.41 0.36 15.63
CA ALA A 271 -17.16 0.53 14.38
C ALA A 271 -17.00 1.93 13.79
N CYS A 272 -16.98 2.01 12.45
CA CYS A 272 -17.05 3.28 11.73
C CYS A 272 -17.86 3.15 10.43
N TYR A 273 -18.56 4.21 10.05
CA TYR A 273 -19.30 4.28 8.80
C TYR A 273 -18.41 4.85 7.69
N ASP A 274 -18.51 4.28 6.48
CA ASP A 274 -17.70 4.68 5.33
C ASP A 274 -18.24 5.89 4.56
N GLY A 275 -19.37 6.45 4.99
CA GLY A 275 -20.02 7.57 4.34
C GLY A 275 -20.93 7.16 3.17
N GLN A 276 -21.04 5.88 2.84
CA GLN A 276 -21.78 5.37 1.69
C GLN A 276 -22.85 4.35 2.09
N ASP A 277 -22.47 3.09 2.29
CA ASP A 277 -23.41 2.00 2.50
C ASP A 277 -22.89 0.89 3.42
N HIS A 278 -21.67 1.02 3.93
CA HIS A 278 -21.08 0.03 4.83
C HIS A 278 -20.63 0.62 6.16
N ILE A 279 -20.89 -0.14 7.22
CA ILE A 279 -20.28 0.06 8.53
C ILE A 279 -19.19 -1.00 8.70
N TYR A 280 -17.96 -0.56 8.93
CA TYR A 280 -16.83 -1.43 9.18
C TYR A 280 -16.70 -1.69 10.67
N ILE A 281 -16.49 -2.94 11.05
CA ILE A 281 -16.45 -3.42 12.42
C ILE A 281 -15.13 -4.15 12.63
N PHE A 282 -14.31 -3.63 13.55
CA PHE A 282 -13.01 -4.16 13.92
C PHE A 282 -13.17 -4.97 15.21
N ASP A 283 -12.71 -6.22 15.20
CA ASP A 283 -12.53 -7.00 16.41
C ASP A 283 -11.07 -6.94 16.90
N GLY A 284 -10.72 -7.72 17.92
CA GLY A 284 -9.32 -7.81 18.34
C GLY A 284 -9.14 -8.39 19.73
N TYR A 285 -10.20 -8.41 20.54
CA TYR A 285 -10.10 -8.79 21.94
C TYR A 285 -9.51 -10.18 22.19
N PHE A 286 -8.27 -10.17 22.71
CA PHE A 286 -7.42 -11.34 22.95
C PHE A 286 -7.21 -12.22 21.72
N LYS A 287 -7.13 -11.63 20.53
CA LYS A 287 -6.85 -12.34 19.29
C LYS A 287 -5.47 -11.99 18.74
N PRO A 288 -4.73 -12.95 18.17
CA PRO A 288 -3.46 -12.67 17.49
C PRO A 288 -3.65 -11.89 16.18
N LYS A 289 -4.87 -11.89 15.63
CA LYS A 289 -5.27 -11.21 14.40
C LYS A 289 -6.57 -10.46 14.63
N THR A 290 -6.70 -9.31 13.99
CA THR A 290 -7.96 -8.55 13.94
C THR A 290 -8.70 -8.92 12.64
N ASP A 291 -9.90 -9.45 12.78
CA ASP A 291 -10.86 -9.55 11.69
C ASP A 291 -11.60 -8.21 11.52
N ILE A 292 -11.75 -7.82 10.27
CA ILE A 292 -12.54 -6.66 9.87
C ILE A 292 -13.78 -7.21 9.19
N TYR A 293 -14.94 -6.95 9.79
CA TYR A 293 -16.24 -7.24 9.20
C TYR A 293 -16.82 -5.97 8.58
N ARG A 294 -17.75 -6.12 7.65
CA ARG A 294 -18.59 -5.02 7.19
C ARG A 294 -20.07 -5.38 7.25
N TYR A 295 -20.88 -4.39 7.60
CA TYR A 295 -22.33 -4.47 7.62
C TYR A 295 -22.89 -3.56 6.53
N ASN A 296 -23.63 -4.13 5.59
CA ASN A 296 -24.29 -3.37 4.54
C ASN A 296 -25.66 -2.85 5.03
N ILE A 297 -25.82 -1.53 5.05
CA ILE A 297 -27.01 -0.89 5.64
C ILE A 297 -28.28 -1.07 4.79
N ASN A 298 -28.13 -1.34 3.49
CA ASN A 298 -29.24 -1.42 2.54
C ASN A 298 -29.97 -2.75 2.62
N ASN A 299 -29.22 -3.86 2.75
CA ASN A 299 -29.78 -5.21 2.82
C ASN A 299 -29.64 -5.87 4.20
N SER A 300 -29.02 -5.18 5.17
CA SER A 300 -28.79 -5.66 6.54
C SER A 300 -27.98 -6.96 6.62
N THR A 301 -27.02 -7.17 5.72
CA THR A 301 -26.13 -8.34 5.73
C THR A 301 -24.76 -8.02 6.30
N PHE A 302 -24.15 -9.01 6.95
CA PHE A 302 -22.76 -8.96 7.41
C PHE A 302 -21.89 -9.82 6.51
N GLU A 303 -20.62 -9.45 6.39
CA GLU A 303 -19.59 -10.33 5.85
C GLU A 303 -18.23 -10.03 6.48
N ARG A 304 -17.36 -11.05 6.49
CA ARG A 304 -15.95 -10.85 6.82
C ARG A 304 -15.24 -10.20 5.65
N TYR A 305 -14.74 -8.97 5.85
CA TYR A 305 -14.16 -8.14 4.80
C TYR A 305 -12.66 -8.36 4.60
N SER A 306 -11.91 -8.44 5.71
CA SER A 306 -10.46 -8.63 5.72
C SER A 306 -9.99 -9.21 7.07
N THR A 307 -8.72 -9.61 7.15
CA THR A 307 -8.03 -9.98 8.39
C THR A 307 -6.65 -9.36 8.36
N ILE A 308 -6.24 -8.73 9.47
CA ILE A 308 -4.95 -8.07 9.61
C ILE A 308 -4.13 -8.77 10.70
N GLU A 309 -2.85 -9.01 10.41
CA GLU A 309 -1.88 -9.59 11.35
C GLU A 309 -1.43 -8.52 12.35
N PHE A 310 -2.34 -8.12 13.22
CA PHE A 310 -2.09 -7.14 14.26
C PHE A 310 -2.66 -7.62 15.58
N ASN A 311 -1.81 -7.69 16.60
CA ASN A 311 -2.21 -8.05 17.95
C ASN A 311 -2.53 -6.78 18.75
N THR A 312 -3.76 -6.70 19.24
CA THR A 312 -4.23 -5.62 20.10
C THR A 312 -5.22 -6.16 21.12
N ASP A 313 -5.27 -5.57 22.32
CA ASP A 313 -6.32 -5.95 23.25
C ASP A 313 -7.66 -5.42 22.75
N TYR A 314 -7.74 -4.17 22.31
CA TYR A 314 -8.95 -3.65 21.67
C TYR A 314 -8.67 -2.35 20.93
N HIS A 315 -9.69 -1.87 20.22
CA HIS A 315 -9.67 -0.62 19.47
C HIS A 315 -10.46 0.43 20.25
N HIS A 316 -9.81 1.50 20.72
CA HIS A 316 -10.45 2.61 21.47
C HIS A 316 -11.29 3.51 20.56
N LEU A 317 -10.86 3.69 19.31
CA LEU A 317 -11.51 4.59 18.38
C LEU A 317 -11.25 4.08 16.98
N THR A 318 -12.30 4.02 16.15
CA THR A 318 -12.18 3.74 14.73
C THR A 318 -12.97 4.78 13.97
N PHE A 319 -12.39 5.38 12.93
CA PHE A 319 -13.02 6.45 12.16
C PHE A 319 -12.53 6.48 10.72
N LEU A 320 -13.37 7.02 9.84
CA LEU A 320 -13.02 7.24 8.43
C LEU A 320 -12.38 8.62 8.26
N PHE A 321 -11.28 8.69 7.52
CA PHE A 321 -10.68 9.95 7.10
C PHE A 321 -10.02 9.80 5.72
N LYS A 322 -10.36 10.69 4.79
CA LYS A 322 -9.83 10.72 3.41
C LYS A 322 -9.82 9.35 2.69
N GLY A 323 -10.86 8.55 2.88
CA GLY A 323 -11.01 7.23 2.23
C GLY A 323 -10.26 6.08 2.90
N TYR A 324 -9.62 6.32 4.04
CA TYR A 324 -8.97 5.29 4.85
C TYR A 324 -9.67 5.16 6.20
N ILE A 325 -9.60 3.96 6.77
CA ILE A 325 -10.05 3.75 8.15
C ILE A 325 -8.84 3.87 9.07
N TYR A 326 -8.97 4.71 10.07
CA TYR A 326 -7.97 4.86 11.12
C TYR A 326 -8.48 4.24 12.39
N THR A 327 -7.64 3.49 13.08
CA THR A 327 -7.98 2.96 14.40
C THR A 327 -6.88 3.21 15.42
N PHE A 328 -7.26 3.70 16.59
CA PHE A 328 -6.39 3.92 17.75
C PHE A 328 -6.57 2.76 18.73
N THR A 329 -5.47 2.08 19.05
CA THR A 329 -5.50 0.79 19.77
C THR A 329 -5.05 0.91 21.22
N SER A 330 -5.36 -0.09 22.05
CA SER A 330 -4.89 -0.17 23.46
C SER A 330 -3.36 -0.18 23.57
N THR A 331 -2.68 -0.69 22.54
CA THR A 331 -1.22 -0.66 22.40
C THR A 331 -0.68 0.71 21.97
N LYS A 332 -1.53 1.74 21.93
CA LYS A 332 -1.18 3.15 21.64
C LYS A 332 -0.65 3.36 20.24
N LYS A 333 -1.08 2.53 19.31
CA LYS A 333 -0.74 2.61 17.90
C LYS A 333 -1.92 3.17 17.13
N VAL A 334 -1.62 3.91 16.07
CA VAL A 334 -2.62 4.27 15.06
C VAL A 334 -2.37 3.40 13.85
N LEU A 335 -3.38 2.63 13.46
CA LEU A 335 -3.35 1.88 12.23
C LEU A 335 -4.14 2.63 11.17
N LYS A 336 -3.58 2.67 9.96
CA LYS A 336 -4.25 3.14 8.75
C LYS A 336 -4.57 1.91 7.90
N PHE A 337 -5.85 1.64 7.71
CA PHE A 337 -6.37 0.59 6.86
C PHE A 337 -6.87 1.16 5.54
N ASP A 338 -6.30 0.67 4.44
CA ASP A 338 -6.73 0.95 3.08
C ASP A 338 -7.92 0.06 2.73
N ILE A 339 -9.11 0.67 2.61
CA ILE A 339 -10.34 -0.06 2.31
C ILE A 339 -10.22 -0.79 0.96
N GLN A 340 -9.65 -0.17 -0.06
CA GLN A 340 -9.61 -0.72 -1.43
C GLN A 340 -8.59 -1.84 -1.55
N ASN A 341 -7.38 -1.59 -1.06
CA ASN A 341 -6.26 -2.53 -1.19
C ASN A 341 -6.25 -3.58 -0.07
N LYS A 342 -7.07 -3.41 0.98
CA LYS A 342 -7.12 -4.26 2.17
C LYS A 342 -5.76 -4.38 2.87
N THR A 343 -4.95 -3.33 2.79
CA THR A 343 -3.62 -3.25 3.42
C THR A 343 -3.67 -2.39 4.68
N THR A 344 -2.76 -2.65 5.60
CA THR A 344 -2.64 -1.91 6.85
C THR A 344 -1.24 -1.35 6.99
N VAL A 345 -1.13 -0.10 7.42
CA VAL A 345 0.12 0.56 7.77
C VAL A 345 0.02 1.05 9.21
N GLU A 346 1.01 0.72 10.03
CA GLU A 346 1.16 1.30 11.37
C GLU A 346 1.77 2.71 11.24
N LEU A 347 1.07 3.71 11.78
CA LEU A 347 1.58 5.08 11.85
C LEU A 347 2.37 5.26 13.14
N SER A 348 3.61 5.72 13.00
CA SER A 348 4.46 6.01 14.15
C SER A 348 3.97 7.25 14.88
N ILE A 349 3.47 7.08 16.10
CA ILE A 349 3.22 8.18 17.02
C ILE A 349 4.49 8.37 17.89
N PRO A 350 4.94 9.60 18.13
CA PRO A 350 6.07 9.87 19.01
C PRO A 350 5.98 9.17 20.38
N SER A 351 7.11 8.65 20.86
CA SER A 351 7.21 7.81 22.07
C SER A 351 6.79 8.49 23.38
N ALA A 352 6.67 9.82 23.39
CA ALA A 352 6.17 10.60 24.54
C ALA A 352 4.74 10.19 24.99
N TYR A 353 4.05 9.39 24.19
CA TYR A 353 2.69 8.89 24.43
C TYR A 353 2.61 7.58 25.19
N ASN A 354 3.70 7.10 25.81
CA ASN A 354 3.65 5.87 26.58
C ASN A 354 2.90 5.99 27.93
N THR A 355 1.99 6.95 28.08
CA THR A 355 1.07 7.01 29.23
C THR A 355 -0.15 6.14 28.97
N SER A 356 -0.82 5.69 30.02
CA SER A 356 -2.07 4.93 29.92
C SER A 356 -3.18 5.87 29.43
N ALA A 357 -3.14 6.23 28.14
CA ALA A 357 -4.25 6.92 27.49
C ALA A 357 -5.47 6.01 27.58
N SER A 358 -6.54 6.53 28.17
CA SER A 358 -7.68 5.70 28.54
C SER A 358 -8.81 5.79 27.52
N VAL A 359 -8.93 6.93 26.84
CA VAL A 359 -10.07 7.27 26.00
C VAL A 359 -9.70 8.21 24.87
N ALA A 360 -10.43 8.14 23.76
CA ALA A 360 -10.17 8.90 22.56
C ALA A 360 -11.46 9.36 21.87
N CYS A 361 -11.35 10.40 21.04
CA CYS A 361 -12.34 10.75 20.01
C CYS A 361 -11.66 11.44 18.82
N THR A 362 -12.44 11.73 17.78
CA THR A 362 -11.97 12.47 16.61
C THR A 362 -12.94 13.59 16.25
N ASP A 363 -12.43 14.65 15.62
CA ASP A 363 -13.23 15.67 14.96
C ASP A 363 -13.61 15.32 13.51
N GLY A 364 -13.19 14.14 13.01
CA GLY A 364 -13.39 13.74 11.62
C GLY A 364 -12.47 14.45 10.62
N ASN A 365 -11.59 15.34 11.07
CA ASN A 365 -10.66 16.13 10.26
C ASN A 365 -9.19 15.74 10.50
N GLY A 366 -8.97 14.47 10.85
CA GLY A 366 -7.64 13.90 11.07
C GLY A 366 -7.04 14.20 12.45
N ASN A 367 -7.78 14.89 13.33
CA ASN A 367 -7.36 15.07 14.72
C ASN A 367 -7.93 13.95 15.58
N ILE A 368 -7.07 13.36 16.40
CA ILE A 368 -7.41 12.43 17.47
C ILE A 368 -7.19 13.16 18.79
N TYR A 369 -8.22 13.25 19.61
CA TYR A 369 -8.14 13.81 20.96
C TYR A 369 -8.05 12.68 21.97
N LEU A 370 -6.99 12.69 22.77
CA LEU A 370 -6.69 11.68 23.77
C LEU A 370 -6.74 12.29 25.16
N LEU A 371 -7.43 11.64 26.09
CA LEU A 371 -7.34 11.98 27.51
C LEU A 371 -6.54 10.89 28.23
N SER A 372 -5.44 11.29 28.85
CA SER A 372 -4.54 10.42 29.60
C SER A 372 -4.24 10.99 30.98
N SER A 373 -3.34 10.33 31.73
CA SER A 373 -2.81 10.86 32.99
C SER A 373 -2.03 12.18 32.85
N LEU A 374 -1.65 12.56 31.61
CA LEU A 374 -1.03 13.85 31.29
C LEU A 374 -2.05 14.96 31.00
N GLY A 375 -3.35 14.64 30.94
CA GLY A 375 -4.40 15.55 30.53
C GLY A 375 -4.83 15.36 29.08
N LEU A 376 -5.45 16.39 28.49
CA LEU A 376 -6.02 16.34 27.14
C LEU A 376 -4.98 16.73 26.09
N GLN A 377 -4.80 15.85 25.11
CA GLN A 377 -3.86 16.01 24.00
C GLN A 377 -4.57 15.82 22.66
N ARG A 378 -4.06 16.47 21.63
CA ARG A 378 -4.45 16.26 20.23
C ARG A 378 -3.27 15.76 19.44
N ILE A 379 -3.51 14.73 18.64
CA ILE A 379 -2.60 14.22 17.61
C ILE A 379 -3.25 14.49 16.27
N ASN A 380 -2.56 15.17 15.37
CA ASN A 380 -2.97 15.24 13.97
C ASN A 380 -2.26 14.15 13.17
N ILE A 381 -3.03 13.25 12.55
CA ILE A 381 -2.49 12.06 11.87
C ILE A 381 -1.80 12.37 10.53
N GLU A 382 -1.99 13.57 9.98
CA GLU A 382 -1.33 13.97 8.73
C GLU A 382 0.00 14.65 9.00
N THR A 383 0.02 15.59 9.95
CA THR A 383 1.21 16.39 10.28
C THR A 383 2.09 15.73 11.35
N ASN A 384 1.60 14.69 12.02
CA ASN A 384 2.16 14.15 13.26
C ASN A 384 2.32 15.21 14.37
N GLU A 385 1.63 16.35 14.25
CA GLU A 385 1.66 17.40 15.25
C GLU A 385 0.94 16.95 16.51
N ILE A 386 1.56 17.26 17.64
CA ILE A 386 1.07 16.97 18.98
C ILE A 386 0.86 18.29 19.71
N LYS A 387 -0.35 18.48 20.22
CA LYS A 387 -0.71 19.64 21.03
C LYS A 387 -1.33 19.22 22.34
N SER A 388 -0.72 19.61 23.45
CA SER A 388 -1.33 19.51 24.78
C SER A 388 -2.19 20.73 25.05
N TYR A 389 -3.37 20.54 25.63
CA TYR A 389 -4.29 21.63 25.98
C TYR A 389 -4.27 21.89 27.47
N ASP A 390 -4.70 20.92 28.27
CA ASP A 390 -4.89 21.08 29.70
C ASP A 390 -4.26 19.92 30.47
N ASN A 391 -3.55 20.26 31.54
CA ASN A 391 -2.94 19.33 32.48
C ASN A 391 -3.83 19.06 33.70
N SER A 392 -4.98 19.73 33.82
CA SER A 392 -5.92 19.50 34.91
C SER A 392 -6.47 18.08 34.82
N LYS A 393 -6.37 17.36 35.94
CA LYS A 393 -6.78 15.97 36.03
C LYS A 393 -8.24 15.93 36.42
N ILE A 394 -9.11 15.51 35.51
CA ILE A 394 -10.44 15.03 35.89
C ILE A 394 -10.32 13.58 36.36
N ASN A 395 -11.02 13.24 37.44
CA ASN A 395 -11.06 11.86 37.92
C ASN A 395 -11.96 11.04 36.98
N THR A 396 -11.33 10.33 36.05
CA THR A 396 -12.05 9.54 35.05
C THR A 396 -11.66 8.08 35.17
N ASN A 397 -12.65 7.21 35.01
CA ASN A 397 -12.37 5.80 34.89
C ASN A 397 -11.74 5.49 33.52
N PRO A 398 -10.95 4.43 33.40
CA PRO A 398 -10.67 3.88 32.08
C PRO A 398 -11.98 3.41 31.42
N ASP A 399 -11.98 3.30 30.09
CA ASP A 399 -13.03 2.63 29.32
C ASP A 399 -14.37 3.38 29.17
N TYR A 400 -14.31 4.52 28.49
CA TYR A 400 -15.47 5.23 27.95
C TYR A 400 -15.08 5.98 26.66
N ASN A 401 -16.04 6.59 25.97
CA ASN A 401 -15.73 7.43 24.80
C ASN A 401 -15.71 8.91 25.14
N LEU A 402 -14.77 9.62 24.54
CA LEU A 402 -14.90 11.06 24.38
C LEU A 402 -15.80 11.38 23.17
N ILE A 403 -16.36 12.58 23.16
CA ILE A 403 -17.17 13.07 22.05
C ILE A 403 -16.68 14.46 21.69
N TYR A 404 -16.19 14.62 20.46
CA TYR A 404 -15.93 15.95 19.91
C TYR A 404 -17.23 16.55 19.38
N HIS A 405 -17.42 17.85 19.62
CA HIS A 405 -18.54 18.62 19.09
C HIS A 405 -18.06 20.01 18.73
N GLN A 406 -18.45 20.49 17.55
CA GLN A 406 -18.32 21.89 17.17
C GLN A 406 -19.73 22.49 17.08
N SER A 407 -20.00 23.52 17.89
CA SER A 407 -21.27 24.23 17.87
C SER A 407 -21.41 25.09 16.62
N ASP A 408 -22.64 25.51 16.32
CA ASP A 408 -22.94 26.42 15.20
C ASP A 408 -22.20 27.77 15.32
N GLY A 409 -21.84 28.19 16.54
CA GLY A 409 -21.02 29.37 16.81
C GLY A 409 -19.52 29.17 16.55
N GLY A 410 -19.09 28.00 16.08
CA GLY A 410 -17.69 27.65 15.83
C GLY A 410 -16.91 27.23 17.08
N GLN A 411 -17.51 27.29 18.26
CA GLN A 411 -16.89 26.83 19.50
C GLN A 411 -16.78 25.30 19.50
N SER A 412 -15.62 24.79 19.87
CA SER A 412 -15.38 23.35 19.97
C SER A 412 -15.44 22.89 21.43
N TYR A 413 -15.86 21.65 21.63
CA TYR A 413 -15.95 21.00 22.93
C TYR A 413 -15.54 19.53 22.85
N ILE A 414 -15.04 19.00 23.97
CA ILE A 414 -14.94 17.55 24.20
C ILE A 414 -15.85 17.18 25.36
N TYR A 415 -16.76 16.24 25.18
CA TYR A 415 -17.58 15.71 26.26
C TYR A 415 -17.04 14.37 26.76
N SER A 416 -17.05 14.22 28.09
CA SER A 416 -16.78 12.98 28.82
C SER A 416 -18.05 12.63 29.59
N ILE A 417 -18.77 11.59 29.14
CA ILE A 417 -20.09 11.19 29.67
C ILE A 417 -19.98 9.83 30.36
N GLN A 418 -19.68 9.83 31.66
CA GLN A 418 -19.49 8.60 32.47
C GLN A 418 -20.63 8.37 33.47
N GLY A 419 -21.46 9.38 33.72
CA GLY A 419 -22.53 9.32 34.73
C GLY A 419 -22.02 9.34 36.18
N LYS A 420 -22.91 9.18 37.16
CA LYS A 420 -22.63 9.28 38.61
C LYS A 420 -21.80 10.53 38.97
N ASN A 421 -22.25 11.70 38.48
CA ASN A 421 -21.57 13.00 38.65
C ASN A 421 -20.16 13.10 38.04
N ARG A 422 -19.78 12.18 37.14
CA ARG A 422 -18.50 12.20 36.41
C ARG A 422 -18.71 12.59 34.94
N ASN A 423 -19.58 13.57 34.72
CA ASN A 423 -19.79 14.15 33.40
C ASN A 423 -19.05 15.47 33.31
N PHE A 424 -18.21 15.60 32.29
CA PHE A 424 -17.37 16.77 32.09
C PHE A 424 -17.42 17.26 30.65
N MET A 425 -17.25 18.56 30.46
CA MET A 425 -17.09 19.20 29.16
C MET A 425 -15.79 19.98 29.16
N PHE A 426 -14.93 19.74 28.18
CA PHE A 426 -13.76 20.56 27.92
C PHE A 426 -14.12 21.67 26.94
N SER A 427 -13.82 22.92 27.29
CA SER A 427 -13.91 24.06 26.39
C SER A 427 -12.54 24.40 25.84
N PHE A 428 -12.38 24.36 24.51
CA PHE A 428 -11.11 24.76 23.87
C PHE A 428 -10.82 26.25 24.01
N GLU A 429 -11.86 27.09 24.06
CA GLU A 429 -11.74 28.54 24.24
C GLU A 429 -11.21 28.88 25.64
N ASN A 430 -11.74 28.20 26.66
CA ASN A 430 -11.36 28.44 28.05
C ASN A 430 -10.21 27.55 28.53
N ASN A 431 -9.79 26.58 27.71
CA ASN A 431 -8.78 25.58 27.99
C ASN A 431 -8.95 24.89 29.35
N LYS A 432 -10.18 24.47 29.67
CA LYS A 432 -10.52 23.89 30.98
C LYS A 432 -11.69 22.91 30.90
N TRP A 433 -11.70 21.96 31.83
CA TRP A 433 -12.85 21.08 32.09
C TRP A 433 -13.87 21.75 33.01
N GLU A 434 -15.16 21.56 32.70
CA GLU A 434 -16.30 21.99 33.51
C GLU A 434 -17.18 20.77 33.81
N SER A 435 -17.65 20.64 35.06
CA SER A 435 -18.61 19.59 35.43
C SER A 435 -19.99 19.94 34.88
N ILE A 436 -20.64 18.96 34.26
CA ILE A 436 -21.99 19.06 33.71
C ILE A 436 -22.86 17.96 34.33
N LEU A 437 -24.19 18.09 34.23
CA LEU A 437 -25.13 17.04 34.66
C LEU A 437 -24.92 16.54 36.12
N GLN A 438 -24.80 17.47 37.09
CA GLN A 438 -24.41 17.20 38.48
C GLN A 438 -25.36 16.30 39.30
N ASN A 439 -26.47 15.84 38.71
CA ASN A 439 -27.46 14.98 39.37
C ASN A 439 -27.68 13.65 38.62
N ASP A 440 -26.86 13.37 37.61
CA ASP A 440 -27.00 12.17 36.79
C ASP A 440 -26.60 10.91 37.56
N GLN A 441 -27.60 10.10 37.91
CA GLN A 441 -27.45 8.86 38.68
C GLN A 441 -27.14 7.63 37.82
N SER A 442 -27.26 7.73 36.50
CA SER A 442 -26.96 6.61 35.61
C SER A 442 -25.44 6.37 35.58
N ASP A 443 -25.03 5.12 35.42
CA ASP A 443 -23.64 4.71 35.38
C ASP A 443 -23.29 4.26 33.97
N ARG A 444 -22.43 5.02 33.31
CA ARG A 444 -22.14 4.89 31.87
C ARG A 444 -20.72 4.42 31.62
N MET A 445 -20.10 3.80 32.61
CA MET A 445 -18.84 3.12 32.43
C MET A 445 -19.01 2.03 31.36
N PHE A 446 -18.05 1.94 30.44
CA PHE A 446 -18.11 1.05 29.27
C PHE A 446 -19.31 1.29 28.33
N CYS A 447 -20.08 2.37 28.48
CA CYS A 447 -21.30 2.54 27.70
C CYS A 447 -21.07 3.32 26.40
N ALA A 448 -21.97 3.09 25.45
CA ALA A 448 -21.90 3.73 24.14
C ALA A 448 -22.42 5.16 24.24
N ASN A 449 -21.64 6.08 23.68
CA ASN A 449 -22.04 7.46 23.52
C ASN A 449 -21.68 7.95 22.11
N ILE A 450 -22.61 8.65 21.45
CA ILE A 450 -22.37 9.23 20.13
C ILE A 450 -23.11 10.55 19.95
N LEU A 451 -22.46 11.49 19.26
CA LEU A 451 -23.05 12.75 18.84
C LEU A 451 -23.97 12.55 17.63
N TYR A 452 -25.12 13.21 17.63
CA TYR A 452 -25.90 13.47 16.42
C TYR A 452 -26.48 14.88 16.45
N GLN A 453 -26.81 15.41 15.28
CA GLN A 453 -27.43 16.73 15.11
C GLN A 453 -28.72 16.59 14.30
N GLN A 454 -29.75 17.37 14.65
CA GLN A 454 -31.04 17.47 13.96
C GLN A 454 -31.27 18.86 13.39
#